data_AF-A0A1H1F4G3-F1
#
_entry.id   AF-A0A1H1F4G3-F1
#
_cell.length_a   1.000
_cell.length_b   1.000
_cell.length_c   1.000
_cell.angle_alpha   90.00
_cell.angle_beta   90.00
_cell.angle_gamma   90.00
#
_symmetry.space_group_name_H-M   'P 1'
#
loop_
_entity.id
_entity.type
_entity.pdbx_description
1 polymer ?
#
loop_
_entity_poly.entity_id
_entity_poly.type
_entity_poly.pdbx_seq_one_letter_code
_entity_poly.pdbx_strand_id
1 'polypeptide(L)'
;MNATTEPAGTPELLMPQALLARTAERLAVQYRGIVSEQTVERVVFESYTALRRTARIHTHLVTLAGRFAAERLTALAQSTGATSKTVPEVLFICVHNAGRSQMAAALLTHHGGGRVHVRSAGSLPATAINPVVEQAMAEVGLDLAAEFPKPLTDDVVAAADVVISMGCGDACPVYPGKRYLDWQVADPDNHPIETVRLIRDDLDRRVQALLTDLLPATT
;
A
#
# COMPACT_ATOMS: atom_id res chain seq x y z
N MET A 1 29.43 -40.80 36.04
CA MET A 1 29.03 -39.39 36.17
C MET A 1 29.78 -38.61 35.09
N ASN A 2 29.10 -38.20 34.02
CA ASN A 2 29.50 -37.01 33.29
C ASN A 2 28.26 -36.46 32.59
N ALA A 3 27.95 -35.23 32.95
CA ALA A 3 26.72 -34.53 32.64
C ALA A 3 26.62 -34.25 31.14
N THR A 4 25.45 -34.59 30.61
CA THR A 4 24.90 -34.07 29.36
C THR A 4 24.96 -32.54 29.38
N THR A 5 25.70 -31.95 28.44
CA THR A 5 25.61 -30.52 28.16
C THR A 5 24.63 -30.36 27.01
N GLU A 6 23.40 -29.91 27.32
CA GLU A 6 22.48 -29.47 26.27
C GLU A 6 23.01 -28.19 25.61
N PRO A 7 22.93 -28.05 24.28
CA PRO A 7 23.26 -26.80 23.64
C PRO A 7 22.15 -25.78 23.93
N ALA A 8 22.54 -24.66 24.54
CA ALA A 8 21.69 -23.51 24.78
C ALA A 8 20.99 -23.08 23.48
N GLY A 9 19.66 -23.07 23.50
CA GLY A 9 18.82 -22.60 22.39
C GLY A 9 19.19 -21.18 21.98
N THR A 10 19.38 -21.01 20.68
CA THR A 10 19.78 -19.75 20.02
C THR A 10 18.79 -18.61 20.32
N PRO A 11 19.24 -17.44 20.81
CA PRO A 11 18.36 -16.30 21.14
C PRO A 11 17.81 -15.51 19.93
N GLU A 12 17.89 -16.06 18.71
CA GLU A 12 17.60 -15.36 17.46
C GLU A 12 16.14 -15.47 16.98
N LEU A 13 15.31 -16.29 17.64
CA LEU A 13 13.92 -16.58 17.23
C LEU A 13 12.85 -15.67 17.86
N LEU A 14 13.19 -14.80 18.82
CA LEU A 14 12.23 -14.00 19.59
C LEU A 14 11.94 -12.59 19.00
N MET A 15 12.79 -12.09 18.10
CA MET A 15 12.85 -10.65 17.82
C MET A 15 11.69 -10.05 17.01
N PRO A 16 11.07 -10.72 16.01
CA PRO A 16 9.92 -10.13 15.32
C PRO A 16 8.65 -10.13 16.18
N GLN A 17 8.41 -11.19 16.96
CA GLN A 17 7.13 -11.38 17.66
C GLN A 17 6.88 -10.30 18.72
N ALA A 18 7.86 -10.03 19.58
CA ALA A 18 7.72 -9.01 20.62
C ALA A 18 7.54 -7.60 20.03
N LEU A 19 8.22 -7.29 18.92
CA LEU A 19 8.07 -6.00 18.24
C LEU A 19 6.72 -5.87 17.51
N LEU A 20 6.22 -6.96 16.92
CA LEU A 20 4.89 -7.01 16.32
C LEU A 20 3.80 -6.87 17.38
N ALA A 21 3.92 -7.54 18.52
CA ALA A 21 3.00 -7.41 19.65
C ALA A 21 2.94 -5.96 20.16
N ARG A 22 4.09 -5.31 20.38
CA ARG A 22 4.13 -3.87 20.74
C ARG A 22 3.50 -2.97 19.68
N THR A 23 3.71 -3.30 18.41
CA THR A 23 3.09 -2.56 17.30
C THR A 23 1.57 -2.73 17.31
N ALA A 24 1.08 -3.95 17.58
CA ALA A 24 -0.33 -4.26 17.73
C ALA A 24 -0.94 -3.54 18.93
N GLU A 25 -0.30 -3.55 20.11
CA GLU A 25 -0.74 -2.80 21.29
C GLU A 25 -0.87 -1.30 21.00
N ARG A 26 0.14 -0.70 20.36
CA ARG A 26 0.10 0.72 19.98
C ARG A 26 -1.05 1.03 19.03
N LEU A 27 -1.26 0.19 18.00
CA LEU A 27 -2.37 0.38 17.07
C LEU A 27 -3.72 0.10 17.75
N ALA A 28 -3.80 -0.84 18.70
CA ALA A 28 -5.02 -1.14 19.43
C ALA A 28 -5.49 0.05 20.27
N VAL A 29 -4.53 0.79 20.86
CA VAL A 29 -4.83 2.07 21.51
C VAL A 29 -5.37 3.10 20.50
N GLN A 30 -4.76 3.19 19.32
CA GLN A 30 -5.18 4.15 18.28
C GLN A 30 -6.58 3.86 17.73
N TYR A 31 -6.96 2.58 17.58
CA TYR A 31 -8.25 2.15 17.03
C TYR A 31 -9.27 1.72 18.08
N ARG A 32 -9.05 2.07 19.36
CA ARG A 32 -9.93 1.71 20.47
C ARG A 32 -11.36 2.18 20.19
N GLY A 33 -12.32 1.25 20.31
CA GLY A 33 -13.74 1.52 20.07
C GLY A 33 -14.15 1.55 18.59
N ILE A 34 -13.19 1.41 17.66
CA ILE A 34 -13.43 1.36 16.21
C ILE A 34 -13.18 -0.06 15.69
N VAL A 35 -12.05 -0.66 16.07
CA VAL A 35 -11.66 -2.02 15.68
C VAL A 35 -11.28 -2.81 16.94
N SER A 36 -11.67 -4.09 17.03
CA SER A 36 -11.33 -4.92 18.19
C SER A 36 -9.83 -5.18 18.28
N GLU A 37 -9.30 -5.29 19.50
CA GLU A 37 -7.86 -5.55 19.75
C GLU A 37 -7.39 -6.83 19.05
N GLN A 38 -8.20 -7.89 19.09
CA GLN A 38 -7.94 -9.15 18.37
C GLN A 38 -7.84 -8.96 16.85
N THR A 39 -8.66 -8.09 16.26
CA THR A 39 -8.59 -7.79 14.83
C THR A 39 -7.35 -6.97 14.51
N VAL A 40 -7.01 -5.99 15.35
CA VAL A 40 -5.78 -5.19 15.20
C VAL A 40 -4.54 -6.09 15.23
N GLU A 41 -4.44 -6.96 16.23
CA GLU A 41 -3.35 -7.93 16.35
C GLU A 41 -3.25 -8.79 15.09
N ARG A 42 -4.35 -9.43 14.69
CA ARG A 42 -4.39 -10.25 13.48
C ARG A 42 -3.90 -9.49 12.25
N VAL A 43 -4.39 -8.27 12.02
CA VAL A 43 -4.01 -7.46 10.85
C VAL A 43 -2.52 -7.12 10.87
N VAL A 44 -1.92 -6.84 12.03
CA VAL A 44 -0.47 -6.59 12.16
C VAL A 44 0.34 -7.83 11.77
N PHE A 45 0.01 -9.00 12.33
CA PHE A 45 0.73 -10.24 12.05
C PHE A 45 0.54 -10.73 10.60
N GLU A 46 -0.66 -10.59 10.05
CA GLU A 46 -0.94 -10.89 8.64
C GLU A 46 -0.16 -9.95 7.71
N SER A 47 -0.12 -8.65 8.01
CA SER A 47 0.60 -7.66 7.21
C SER A 47 2.10 -7.95 7.19
N TYR A 48 2.68 -8.33 8.33
CA TYR A 48 4.07 -8.79 8.40
C TYR A 48 4.29 -10.04 7.55
N THR A 49 3.42 -11.04 7.70
CA THR A 49 3.51 -12.31 6.96
C THR A 49 3.42 -12.07 5.46
N ALA A 50 2.53 -11.18 5.03
CA ALA A 50 2.32 -10.85 3.63
C ALA A 50 3.56 -10.17 3.02
N LEU A 51 4.10 -9.15 3.68
CA LEU A 51 5.32 -8.45 3.21
C LEU A 51 6.56 -9.35 3.26
N ARG A 52 6.65 -10.26 4.25
CA ARG A 52 7.78 -11.19 4.37
C ARG A 52 7.94 -12.12 3.16
N ARG A 53 6.85 -12.44 2.46
CA ARG A 53 6.87 -13.36 1.30
C ARG A 53 7.68 -12.82 0.13
N THR A 54 7.74 -11.50 -0.03
CA THR A 54 8.43 -10.84 -1.15
C THR A 54 9.66 -10.04 -0.70
N ALA A 55 9.76 -9.67 0.58
CA ALA A 55 10.88 -8.89 1.10
C ALA A 55 12.23 -9.64 1.01
N ARG A 56 13.24 -8.99 0.41
CA ARG A 56 14.64 -9.46 0.46
C ARG A 56 15.38 -9.02 1.72
N ILE A 57 15.04 -7.85 2.26
CA ILE A 57 15.66 -7.26 3.43
C ILE A 57 14.63 -7.22 4.57
N HIS A 58 14.97 -7.77 5.72
CA HIS A 58 14.04 -7.90 6.85
C HIS A 58 14.23 -6.86 7.95
N THR A 59 15.31 -6.07 7.91
CA THR A 59 15.70 -5.10 8.96
C THR A 59 14.58 -4.11 9.31
N HIS A 60 13.85 -3.63 8.30
CA HIS A 60 12.76 -2.65 8.47
C HIS A 60 11.36 -3.26 8.33
N LEU A 61 11.27 -4.59 8.22
CA LEU A 61 10.04 -5.27 7.85
C LEU A 61 8.94 -5.10 8.91
N VAL A 62 9.27 -5.05 10.20
CA VAL A 62 8.29 -4.80 11.26
C VAL A 62 7.71 -3.38 11.15
N THR A 63 8.55 -2.38 10.83
CA THR A 63 8.09 -1.00 10.63
C THR A 63 7.17 -0.89 9.43
N LEU A 64 7.54 -1.52 8.30
CA LEU A 64 6.70 -1.55 7.09
C LEU A 64 5.39 -2.30 7.36
N ALA A 65 5.43 -3.41 8.10
CA ALA A 65 4.25 -4.16 8.51
C ALA A 65 3.32 -3.31 9.39
N GLY A 66 3.86 -2.54 10.32
CA GLY A 66 3.08 -1.61 11.15
C GLY A 66 2.41 -0.50 10.33
N ARG A 67 3.12 0.05 9.33
CA ARG A 67 2.55 1.04 8.40
C ARG A 67 1.46 0.43 7.53
N PHE A 68 1.72 -0.74 6.96
CA PHE A 68 0.74 -1.45 6.13
C PHE A 68 -0.51 -1.83 6.94
N ALA A 69 -0.32 -2.33 8.16
CA ALA A 69 -1.42 -2.65 9.07
C ALA A 69 -2.25 -1.41 9.42
N ALA A 70 -1.61 -0.27 9.68
CA ALA A 70 -2.34 0.98 9.93
C ALA A 70 -3.18 1.41 8.73
N GLU A 71 -2.65 1.33 7.50
CA GLU A 71 -3.39 1.62 6.26
C GLU A 71 -4.61 0.68 6.11
N ARG A 72 -4.41 -0.62 6.32
CA ARG A 72 -5.47 -1.64 6.26
C ARG A 72 -6.53 -1.48 7.35
N LEU A 73 -6.14 -1.10 8.57
CA LEU A 73 -7.09 -0.86 9.67
C LEU A 73 -7.94 0.38 9.43
N THR A 74 -7.36 1.46 8.89
CA THR A 74 -8.12 2.62 8.44
C THR A 74 -9.13 2.22 7.36
N ALA A 75 -8.68 1.46 6.36
CA ALA A 75 -9.55 0.97 5.29
C ALA A 75 -10.69 0.08 5.82
N LEU A 76 -10.37 -0.84 6.73
CA LEU A 76 -11.37 -1.69 7.38
C LEU A 76 -12.42 -0.86 8.10
N ALA A 77 -12.00 0.10 8.94
CA ALA A 77 -12.91 0.98 9.67
C ALA A 77 -13.81 1.82 8.76
N GLN A 78 -13.28 2.29 7.63
CA GLN A 78 -14.06 3.01 6.61
C GLN A 78 -15.07 2.08 5.92
N SER A 79 -14.66 0.86 5.57
CA SER A 79 -15.50 -0.10 4.84
C SER A 79 -16.67 -0.64 5.68
N THR A 80 -16.50 -0.74 7.01
CA THR A 80 -17.54 -1.20 7.93
C THR A 80 -18.44 -0.06 8.44
N GLY A 81 -18.16 1.18 8.03
CA GLY A 81 -18.88 2.38 8.50
C GLY A 81 -18.54 2.78 9.93
N ALA A 82 -17.51 2.19 10.54
CA ALA A 82 -17.04 2.56 11.88
C ALA A 82 -16.37 3.95 11.90
N THR A 83 -15.87 4.40 10.74
CA THR A 83 -15.35 5.75 10.52
C THR A 83 -15.92 6.32 9.21
N SER A 84 -16.38 7.58 9.23
CA SER A 84 -16.85 8.27 8.01
C SER A 84 -15.69 8.68 7.11
N LYS A 85 -15.86 8.53 5.79
CA LYS A 85 -14.95 9.11 4.80
C LYS A 85 -15.26 10.60 4.62
N THR A 86 -14.26 11.45 4.78
CA THR A 86 -14.40 12.92 4.59
C THR A 86 -14.00 13.38 3.18
N VAL A 87 -13.28 12.53 2.45
CA VAL A 87 -12.79 12.75 1.08
C VAL A 87 -12.92 11.46 0.28
N PRO A 88 -12.95 11.51 -1.06
CA PRO A 88 -12.98 10.31 -1.90
C PRO A 88 -11.76 9.41 -1.70
N GLU A 89 -11.99 8.10 -1.70
CA GLU A 89 -10.97 7.05 -1.55
C GLU A 89 -10.62 6.43 -2.92
N VAL A 90 -9.35 6.55 -3.34
CA VAL A 90 -8.85 6.05 -4.63
C VAL A 90 -7.81 4.97 -4.42
N LEU A 91 -7.96 3.82 -5.09
CA LEU A 91 -7.01 2.71 -5.05
C LEU A 91 -6.41 2.46 -6.44
N PHE A 92 -5.08 2.54 -6.55
CA PHE A 92 -4.34 2.15 -7.75
C PHE A 92 -3.75 0.73 -7.61
N ILE A 93 -3.99 -0.12 -8.60
CA ILE A 93 -3.51 -1.50 -8.61
C ILE A 93 -2.69 -1.73 -9.88
N CYS A 94 -1.50 -2.32 -9.75
CA CYS A 94 -0.77 -2.88 -10.87
C CYS A 94 -0.21 -4.27 -10.50
N VAL A 95 0.60 -4.89 -11.35
CA VAL A 95 1.17 -6.21 -11.04
C VAL A 95 2.10 -6.11 -9.83
N HIS A 96 3.16 -5.31 -9.94
CA HIS A 96 4.27 -5.35 -8.98
C HIS A 96 4.20 -4.30 -7.85
N ASN A 97 3.33 -3.31 -7.94
CA ASN A 97 3.31 -2.14 -7.04
C ASN A 97 4.68 -1.48 -6.82
N ALA A 98 5.47 -1.45 -7.90
CA ALA A 98 6.82 -0.88 -7.93
C ALA A 98 7.01 0.16 -9.04
N GLY A 99 5.93 0.48 -9.77
CA GLY A 99 5.97 1.38 -10.91
C GLY A 99 4.66 2.14 -11.09
N ARG A 100 3.83 1.71 -12.04
CA ARG A 100 2.55 2.35 -12.42
C ARG A 100 1.69 2.81 -11.23
N SER A 101 1.34 1.90 -10.31
CA SER A 101 0.49 2.26 -9.17
C SER A 101 1.18 3.13 -8.12
N GLN A 102 2.51 3.09 -8.01
CA GLN A 102 3.24 4.00 -7.12
C GLN A 102 3.30 5.41 -7.70
N MET A 103 3.63 5.53 -9.00
CA MET A 103 3.63 6.82 -9.70
C MET A 103 2.25 7.48 -9.63
N ALA A 104 1.20 6.74 -10.00
CA ALA A 104 -0.17 7.26 -9.99
C ALA A 104 -0.61 7.70 -8.58
N ALA A 105 -0.28 6.92 -7.55
CA ALA A 105 -0.64 7.25 -6.18
C ALA A 105 0.08 8.52 -5.68
N ALA A 106 1.38 8.65 -5.94
CA ALA A 106 2.15 9.82 -5.55
C ALA A 106 1.69 11.09 -6.29
N LEU A 107 1.43 11.01 -7.60
CA LEU A 107 0.93 12.13 -8.40
C LEU A 107 -0.46 12.57 -7.93
N LEU A 108 -1.40 11.63 -7.73
CA LEU A 108 -2.74 11.97 -7.25
C LEU A 108 -2.72 12.57 -5.84
N THR A 109 -1.87 12.03 -4.95
CA THR A 109 -1.69 12.58 -3.60
C THR A 109 -1.18 14.02 -3.66
N HIS A 110 -0.18 14.27 -4.50
CA HIS A 110 0.39 15.60 -4.70
C HIS A 110 -0.65 16.60 -5.20
N HIS A 111 -1.31 16.31 -6.32
CA HIS A 111 -2.31 17.21 -6.93
C HIS A 111 -3.58 17.33 -6.07
N GLY A 112 -3.93 16.27 -5.36
CA GLY A 112 -5.08 16.21 -4.48
C GLY A 112 -4.98 17.18 -3.31
N GLY A 113 -3.77 17.41 -2.78
CA GLY A 113 -3.55 18.34 -1.67
C GLY A 113 -4.41 18.02 -0.44
N GLY A 114 -4.60 16.72 -0.16
CA GLY A 114 -5.43 16.24 0.95
C GLY A 114 -6.95 16.18 0.68
N ARG A 115 -7.40 16.52 -0.54
CA ARG A 115 -8.83 16.45 -0.93
C ARG A 115 -9.27 15.07 -1.43
N VAL A 116 -8.33 14.13 -1.52
CA VAL A 116 -8.56 12.71 -1.85
C VAL A 116 -7.61 11.89 -0.99
N HIS A 117 -8.04 10.70 -0.59
CA HIS A 117 -7.18 9.74 0.07
C HIS A 117 -6.80 8.64 -0.93
N VAL A 118 -5.52 8.29 -0.99
CA VAL A 118 -4.96 7.48 -2.07
C VAL A 118 -4.21 6.28 -1.50
N ARG A 119 -4.48 5.09 -2.05
CA ARG A 119 -3.76 3.86 -1.75
C ARG A 119 -3.23 3.22 -3.04
N SER A 120 -2.19 2.41 -2.90
CA SER A 120 -1.62 1.61 -3.99
C SER A 120 -1.38 0.17 -3.54
N ALA A 121 -1.54 -0.78 -4.46
CA ALA A 121 -1.32 -2.19 -4.21
C ALA A 121 -0.86 -2.96 -5.46
N GLY A 122 -0.38 -4.19 -5.24
CA GLY A 122 0.13 -5.11 -6.25
C GLY A 122 -0.52 -6.48 -6.18
N SER A 123 -0.82 -7.10 -7.32
CA SER A 123 -1.26 -8.51 -7.35
C SER A 123 -0.11 -9.48 -7.07
N LEU A 124 1.11 -9.13 -7.52
CA LEU A 124 2.35 -9.85 -7.29
C LEU A 124 3.45 -8.85 -6.90
N PRO A 125 3.47 -8.32 -5.66
CA PRO A 125 4.38 -7.25 -5.27
C PRO A 125 5.85 -7.58 -5.51
N ALA A 126 6.60 -6.62 -6.07
CA ALA A 126 8.04 -6.73 -6.18
C ALA A 126 8.73 -6.55 -4.81
N THR A 127 10.05 -6.69 -4.81
CA THR A 127 10.86 -6.62 -3.59
C THR A 127 11.22 -5.18 -3.18
N ALA A 128 11.17 -4.24 -4.12
CA ALA A 128 11.43 -2.81 -3.96
C ALA A 128 10.75 -2.03 -5.10
N ILE A 129 10.66 -0.70 -4.97
CA ILE A 129 10.25 0.18 -6.07
C ILE A 129 11.31 0.15 -7.16
N ASN A 130 10.90 0.30 -8.42
CA ASN A 130 11.83 0.37 -9.54
C ASN A 130 12.68 1.65 -9.43
N PRO A 131 14.02 1.56 -9.39
CA PRO A 131 14.90 2.73 -9.24
C PRO A 131 14.73 3.78 -10.35
N VAL A 132 14.40 3.37 -11.57
CA VAL A 132 14.14 4.29 -12.68
C VAL A 132 12.84 5.06 -12.45
N VAL A 133 11.86 4.45 -11.79
CA VAL A 133 10.62 5.11 -11.37
C VAL A 133 10.90 6.11 -10.24
N GLU A 134 11.70 5.73 -9.24
CA GLU A 134 12.14 6.66 -8.18
C GLU A 134 12.85 7.88 -8.79
N GLN A 135 13.77 7.65 -9.73
CA GLN A 135 14.47 8.71 -10.45
C GLN A 135 13.48 9.63 -11.21
N ALA A 136 12.55 9.06 -11.99
CA ALA A 136 11.59 9.84 -12.77
C ALA A 136 10.65 10.69 -11.88
N MET A 137 10.30 10.20 -10.70
CA MET A 137 9.45 10.90 -9.74
C MET A 137 10.23 12.00 -9.00
N ALA A 138 11.49 11.74 -8.65
CA ALA A 138 12.35 12.74 -8.01
C ALA A 138 12.58 13.98 -8.90
N GLU A 139 12.63 13.81 -10.23
CA GLU A 139 12.75 14.92 -11.20
C GLU A 139 11.60 15.92 -11.13
N VAL A 140 10.41 15.48 -10.69
CA VAL A 140 9.23 16.35 -10.51
C VAL A 140 9.00 16.70 -9.03
N GLY A 141 9.99 16.46 -8.17
CA GLY A 141 9.95 16.80 -6.75
C GLY A 141 9.12 15.84 -5.89
N LEU A 142 8.85 14.62 -6.38
CA LEU A 142 8.09 13.60 -5.65
C LEU A 142 9.00 12.46 -5.20
N ASP A 143 9.20 12.35 -3.90
CA ASP A 143 10.02 11.30 -3.28
C ASP A 143 9.18 10.06 -2.99
N LEU A 144 9.65 8.89 -3.47
CA LEU A 144 9.04 7.59 -3.22
C LEU A 144 9.78 6.78 -2.16
N ALA A 145 10.82 7.31 -1.50
CA ALA A 145 11.64 6.56 -0.55
C ALA A 145 10.86 6.02 0.66
N ALA A 146 9.75 6.67 1.02
CA ALA A 146 8.85 6.19 2.06
C ALA A 146 7.88 5.10 1.56
N GLU A 147 7.68 4.96 0.25
CA GLU A 147 6.75 3.99 -0.34
C GLU A 147 7.36 2.60 -0.44
N PHE A 148 6.51 1.57 -0.50
CA PHE A 148 6.96 0.19 -0.61
C PHE A 148 5.93 -0.67 -1.36
N PRO A 149 6.36 -1.67 -2.13
CA PRO A 149 5.45 -2.63 -2.74
C PRO A 149 4.67 -3.42 -1.67
N LYS A 150 3.35 -3.44 -1.78
CA LYS A 150 2.44 -4.15 -0.87
C LYS A 150 1.33 -4.88 -1.63
N PRO A 151 0.89 -6.05 -1.12
CA PRO A 151 -0.13 -6.84 -1.78
C PRO A 151 -1.50 -6.18 -1.71
N LEU A 152 -2.34 -6.49 -2.69
CA LEU A 152 -3.76 -6.17 -2.65
C LEU A 152 -4.44 -6.92 -1.50
N THR A 153 -5.28 -6.19 -0.74
CA THR A 153 -6.07 -6.74 0.36
C THR A 153 -7.54 -6.34 0.21
N ASP A 154 -8.45 -7.17 0.71
CA ASP A 154 -9.88 -6.91 0.60
C ASP A 154 -10.31 -5.61 1.29
N ASP A 155 -9.71 -5.31 2.44
CA ASP A 155 -9.98 -4.09 3.20
C ASP A 155 -9.78 -2.80 2.38
N VAL A 156 -8.67 -2.66 1.64
CA VAL A 156 -8.42 -1.47 0.80
C VAL A 156 -9.34 -1.39 -0.41
N VAL A 157 -9.75 -2.52 -0.99
CA VAL A 157 -10.74 -2.52 -2.10
C VAL A 157 -12.11 -2.14 -1.56
N ALA A 158 -12.53 -2.72 -0.44
CA ALA A 158 -13.79 -2.43 0.23
C ALA A 158 -13.88 -0.97 0.69
N ALA A 159 -12.75 -0.34 1.05
CA ALA A 159 -12.70 1.08 1.40
C ALA A 159 -12.68 2.03 0.20
N ALA A 160 -12.24 1.60 -0.99
CA ALA A 160 -12.14 2.47 -2.16
C ALA A 160 -13.52 2.87 -2.72
N ASP A 161 -13.65 4.10 -3.18
CA ASP A 161 -14.79 4.58 -3.99
C ASP A 161 -14.46 4.41 -5.49
N VAL A 162 -13.19 4.62 -5.86
CA VAL A 162 -12.67 4.37 -7.21
C VAL A 162 -11.49 3.39 -7.15
N VAL A 163 -11.57 2.33 -7.95
CA VAL A 163 -10.53 1.31 -8.10
C VAL A 163 -9.99 1.38 -9.53
N ILE A 164 -8.68 1.55 -9.66
CA ILE A 164 -8.01 1.76 -10.95
C ILE A 164 -7.00 0.64 -11.16
N SER A 165 -7.29 -0.25 -12.10
CA SER A 165 -6.42 -1.34 -12.52
C SER A 165 -5.46 -0.87 -13.63
N MET A 166 -4.21 -1.30 -13.56
CA MET A 166 -3.17 -1.07 -14.56
C MET A 166 -2.42 -2.36 -14.84
N GLY A 167 -3.04 -3.24 -15.65
CA GLY A 167 -2.43 -4.46 -16.14
C GLY A 167 -2.35 -5.62 -15.15
N CYS A 168 -3.13 -5.62 -14.05
CA CYS A 168 -3.23 -6.75 -13.12
C CYS A 168 -4.29 -7.79 -13.50
N GLY A 169 -5.03 -7.59 -14.60
CA GLY A 169 -6.09 -8.50 -15.05
C GLY A 169 -7.20 -8.67 -14.02
N ASP A 170 -7.73 -9.88 -13.90
CA ASP A 170 -8.85 -10.23 -13.00
C ASP A 170 -8.43 -10.47 -11.54
N ALA A 171 -7.24 -10.01 -11.14
CA ALA A 171 -6.74 -10.18 -9.78
C ALA A 171 -7.52 -9.37 -8.72
N CYS A 172 -8.34 -8.39 -9.14
CA CYS A 172 -9.09 -7.54 -8.22
C CYS A 172 -10.48 -8.13 -7.92
N PRO A 173 -10.84 -8.37 -6.66
CA PRO A 173 -12.21 -8.70 -6.29
C PRO A 173 -13.17 -7.54 -6.64
N VAL A 174 -14.36 -7.89 -7.14
CA VAL A 174 -15.39 -6.93 -7.56
C VAL A 174 -16.40 -6.75 -6.43
N TYR A 175 -16.48 -5.52 -5.92
CA TYR A 175 -17.44 -5.10 -4.90
C TYR A 175 -18.48 -4.18 -5.54
N PRO A 176 -19.78 -4.34 -5.21
CA PRO A 176 -20.82 -3.46 -5.71
C PRO A 176 -20.67 -2.02 -5.18
N GLY A 177 -21.19 -1.04 -5.91
CA GLY A 177 -21.23 0.36 -5.48
C GLY A 177 -19.91 1.12 -5.61
N LYS A 178 -18.94 0.59 -6.36
CA LYS A 178 -17.64 1.23 -6.63
C LYS A 178 -17.47 1.51 -8.11
N ARG A 179 -16.69 2.53 -8.43
CA ARG A 179 -16.30 2.82 -9.81
C ARG A 179 -14.99 2.09 -10.12
N TYR A 180 -15.04 1.20 -11.11
CA TYR A 180 -13.86 0.50 -11.62
C TYR A 180 -13.40 1.15 -12.93
N LEU A 181 -12.11 1.46 -13.00
CA LEU A 181 -11.45 1.96 -14.20
C LEU A 181 -10.29 1.04 -14.55
N ASP A 182 -10.11 0.80 -15.84
CA ASP A 182 -8.94 0.10 -16.36
C ASP A 182 -8.11 1.08 -17.19
N TRP A 183 -6.90 1.36 -16.72
CA TRP A 183 -5.97 2.27 -17.36
C TRP A 183 -4.90 1.48 -18.09
N GLN A 184 -4.98 1.54 -19.42
CA GLN A 184 -3.97 1.00 -20.32
C GLN A 184 -2.75 1.93 -20.30
N VAL A 185 -1.79 1.59 -19.43
CA VAL A 185 -0.54 2.32 -19.21
C VAL A 185 0.62 1.34 -19.42
N ALA A 186 1.62 1.77 -20.20
CA ALA A 186 2.81 0.98 -20.46
C ALA A 186 3.55 0.62 -19.16
N ASP A 187 4.14 -0.57 -19.12
CA ASP A 187 4.91 -1.00 -17.96
C ASP A 187 6.27 -0.29 -17.97
N PRO A 188 6.69 0.38 -16.89
CA PRO A 188 8.02 1.01 -16.83
C PRO A 188 9.17 0.01 -16.66
N ASP A 189 8.88 -1.27 -16.41
CA ASP A 189 9.91 -2.27 -16.14
C ASP A 189 10.84 -2.51 -17.33
N ASN A 190 12.14 -2.59 -17.07
CA ASN A 190 13.20 -2.73 -18.08
C ASN A 190 13.22 -1.66 -19.19
N HIS A 191 12.59 -0.50 -18.97
CA HIS A 191 12.62 0.62 -19.91
C HIS A 191 13.60 1.72 -19.46
N PRO A 192 14.19 2.47 -20.41
CA PRO A 192 15.08 3.58 -20.09
C PRO A 192 14.29 4.75 -19.49
N ILE A 193 15.00 5.64 -18.79
CA ILE A 193 14.41 6.78 -18.06
C ILE A 193 13.55 7.67 -18.97
N GLU A 194 13.92 7.84 -20.25
CA GLU A 194 13.14 8.59 -21.24
C GLU A 194 11.73 8.03 -21.42
N THR A 195 11.61 6.70 -21.53
CA THR A 195 10.31 6.03 -21.64
C THR A 195 9.53 6.11 -20.33
N VAL A 196 10.21 5.98 -19.18
CA VAL A 196 9.55 6.08 -17.87
C VAL A 196 9.02 7.49 -17.61
N ARG A 197 9.70 8.54 -18.09
CA ARG A 197 9.17 9.91 -18.08
C ARG A 197 7.88 10.04 -18.88
N LEU A 198 7.81 9.44 -20.08
CA LEU A 198 6.57 9.44 -20.87
C LEU A 198 5.41 8.72 -20.15
N ILE A 199 5.71 7.64 -19.43
CA ILE A 199 4.73 6.92 -18.60
C ILE A 199 4.27 7.79 -17.43
N ARG A 200 5.19 8.44 -16.72
CA ARG A 200 4.89 9.40 -15.64
C ARG A 200 3.97 10.51 -16.16
N ASP A 201 4.30 11.11 -17.30
CA ASP A 201 3.55 12.24 -17.85
C ASP A 201 2.17 11.81 -18.37
N ASP A 202 2.02 10.56 -18.86
CA ASP A 202 0.70 9.99 -19.16
C ASP A 202 -0.14 9.75 -17.91
N LEU A 203 0.46 9.19 -16.87
CA LEU A 203 -0.19 9.01 -15.57
C LEU A 203 -0.60 10.36 -14.97
N ASP A 204 0.25 11.37 -15.06
CA ASP A 204 0.01 12.71 -14.54
C ASP A 204 -1.25 13.34 -15.17
N ARG A 205 -1.34 13.31 -16.51
CA ARG A 205 -2.55 13.77 -17.23
C ARG A 205 -3.81 13.03 -16.79
N ARG A 206 -3.73 11.71 -16.61
CA ARG A 206 -4.88 10.89 -16.20
C ARG A 206 -5.32 11.19 -14.76
N VAL A 207 -4.38 11.35 -13.83
CA VAL A 207 -4.73 11.66 -12.43
C VAL A 207 -5.29 13.07 -12.28
N GLN A 208 -4.82 14.05 -13.05
CA GLN A 208 -5.41 15.40 -13.05
C GLN A 208 -6.85 15.39 -13.60
N ALA A 209 -7.10 14.62 -14.67
CA ALA A 209 -8.45 14.44 -15.20
C ALA A 209 -9.36 13.74 -14.18
N LEU A 210 -8.88 12.67 -13.53
CA LEU A 210 -9.59 11.98 -12.46
C LEU A 210 -9.90 12.93 -11.29
N LEU A 211 -8.94 13.76 -10.87
CA LEU A 211 -9.12 14.67 -9.76
C LEU A 211 -10.20 15.73 -10.07
N THR A 212 -10.23 16.23 -11.30
CA THR A 212 -11.25 17.19 -11.76
C THR A 212 -12.65 16.56 -11.72
N ASP A 213 -12.76 15.30 -12.10
CA ASP A 213 -14.00 14.53 -12.09
C ASP A 213 -14.46 14.17 -10.67
N LEU A 214 -13.53 13.89 -9.76
CA LEU A 214 -13.81 13.60 -8.34
C LEU A 214 -14.17 14.84 -7.52
N LEU A 215 -13.60 16.00 -7.86
CA LEU A 215 -13.75 17.25 -7.13
C LEU A 215 -14.34 18.34 -8.03
N PRO A 216 -15.59 18.19 -8.51
CA PRO A 216 -16.22 19.20 -9.34
C PRO A 216 -16.21 20.54 -8.60
N ALA A 217 -15.88 21.61 -9.33
CA ALA A 217 -15.82 22.96 -8.78
C ALA A 217 -17.11 23.27 -8.03
N THR A 218 -16.99 23.64 -6.76
CA THR A 218 -18.10 24.14 -5.96
C THR A 218 -18.64 25.37 -6.70
N THR A 219 -19.80 25.22 -7.33
CA THR A 219 -20.50 26.31 -8.02
C THR A 219 -21.15 27.22 -7.00
#